data_AF-H8YX34-F1
#
_entry.id   AF-H8YX34-F1
#
_cell.length_a   1.000
_cell.length_b   1.000
_cell.length_c   1.000
_cell.angle_alpha   90.00
_cell.angle_beta   90.00
_cell.angle_gamma   90.00
#
_symmetry.space_group_name_H-M   'P 1'
#
loop_
_entity.id
_entity.type
_entity.pdbx_description
1 polymer ?
#
loop_
_entity_poly.entity_id
_entity_poly.type
_entity_poly.pdbx_seq_one_letter_code
_entity_poly.pdbx_strand_id
1 'polypeptide(L)'
;MNTEKKVSQMILDVAAQFIELGTTEEERQTNLDIACKAWNLSILPKSKRNKEYNKYLDEMRLLINDKEVMKWLKEDLNGLMQAKVELYPNEIRPIVSAHLKNIETDQYEVTASFARQGQLH
;
A
#
# COMPACT_ATOMS: atom_id res chain seq x y z
N MET A 1 -22.79 16.51 4.42
CA MET A 1 -22.76 15.03 4.39
C MET A 1 -21.31 14.61 4.47
N ASN A 2 -20.88 14.02 5.59
CA ASN A 2 -19.52 13.51 5.73
C ASN A 2 -19.56 12.05 5.23
N THR A 3 -19.49 11.86 3.92
CA THR A 3 -19.36 10.51 3.34
C THR A 3 -18.00 9.98 3.75
N GLU A 4 -17.96 9.09 4.74
CA GLU A 4 -16.78 8.32 5.08
C GLU A 4 -16.25 7.68 3.78
N LYS A 5 -15.08 8.14 3.30
CA LYS A 5 -14.48 7.56 2.10
C LYS A 5 -14.20 6.08 2.38
N LYS A 6 -14.61 5.20 1.47
CA LYS A 6 -14.27 3.78 1.55
C LYS A 6 -12.75 3.61 1.51
N VAL A 7 -12.22 2.64 2.24
CA VAL A 7 -10.77 2.32 2.27
C VAL A 7 -10.22 2.10 0.86
N SER A 8 -10.99 1.41 0.02
CA SER A 8 -10.63 1.18 -1.38
C SER A 8 -10.44 2.48 -2.16
N GLN A 9 -11.30 3.48 -1.93
CA GLN A 9 -11.11 4.80 -2.55
C GLN A 9 -9.86 5.48 -2.00
N MET A 10 -9.60 5.38 -0.69
CA MET A 10 -8.43 6.01 -0.09
C MET A 10 -7.11 5.44 -0.62
N ILE A 11 -7.02 4.12 -0.76
CA ILE A 11 -5.81 3.49 -1.30
C ILE A 11 -5.66 3.77 -2.81
N LEU A 12 -6.76 3.87 -3.56
CA LEU A 12 -6.72 4.29 -4.96
C LEU A 12 -6.28 5.75 -5.12
N ASP A 13 -6.77 6.67 -4.28
CA ASP A 13 -6.33 8.07 -4.27
C ASP A 13 -4.81 8.19 -4.04
N VAL A 14 -4.21 7.24 -3.30
CA VAL A 14 -2.76 7.18 -3.04
C VAL A 14 -1.97 6.48 -4.15
N ALA A 15 -2.50 5.40 -4.73
CA ALA A 15 -1.69 4.42 -5.45
C ALA A 15 -2.22 4.01 -6.82
N ALA A 16 -3.30 4.61 -7.34
CA ALA A 16 -3.90 4.18 -8.61
C ALA A 16 -2.87 4.10 -9.75
N GLN A 17 -2.09 5.16 -9.97
CA GLN A 17 -1.05 5.19 -11.02
C GLN A 17 0.02 4.12 -10.82
N PHE A 18 0.40 3.85 -9.56
CA PHE A 18 1.38 2.80 -9.24
C PHE A 18 0.81 1.40 -9.51
N ILE A 19 -0.45 1.17 -9.17
CA ILE A 19 -1.16 -0.09 -9.45
C ILE A 19 -1.24 -0.31 -10.96
N GLU A 20 -1.56 0.73 -11.74
CA GLU A 20 -1.68 0.69 -13.20
C GLU A 20 -0.37 0.35 -13.94
N LEU A 21 0.80 0.46 -13.29
CA LEU A 21 2.07 0.00 -13.86
C LEU A 21 2.13 -1.53 -14.06
N GLY A 22 1.30 -2.29 -13.34
CA GLY A 22 1.20 -3.74 -13.51
C GLY A 22 0.48 -4.10 -14.81
N THR A 23 1.10 -5.00 -15.59
CA THR A 23 0.56 -5.48 -16.87
C THR A 23 -0.33 -6.71 -16.70
N THR A 24 -0.16 -7.46 -15.61
CA THR A 24 -0.98 -8.62 -15.25
C THR A 24 -1.79 -8.38 -13.97
N GLU A 25 -2.81 -9.18 -13.72
CA GLU A 25 -3.58 -9.14 -12.47
C GLU A 25 -2.68 -9.35 -11.24
N GLU A 26 -1.74 -10.29 -11.34
CA GLU A 26 -0.78 -10.62 -10.28
C GLU A 26 0.18 -9.45 -9.98
N GLU A 27 0.67 -8.78 -11.02
CA GLU A 27 1.51 -7.59 -10.86
C GLU A 27 0.73 -6.43 -10.24
N ARG A 28 -0.52 -6.20 -10.66
CA ARG A 28 -1.37 -5.16 -10.09
C ARG A 28 -1.73 -5.45 -8.63
N GLN A 29 -1.99 -6.72 -8.29
CA GLN A 29 -2.19 -7.14 -6.90
C GLN A 29 -0.90 -6.95 -6.08
N THR A 30 0.26 -7.29 -6.63
CA THR A 30 1.56 -7.05 -5.98
C THR A 30 1.77 -5.55 -5.70
N ASN A 31 1.44 -4.68 -6.66
CA ASN A 31 1.52 -3.23 -6.47
C ASN A 31 0.52 -2.73 -5.42
N LEU A 32 -0.70 -3.29 -5.38
CA LEU A 32 -1.67 -3.00 -4.32
C LEU A 32 -1.16 -3.42 -2.94
N ASP A 33 -0.49 -4.57 -2.84
CA ASP A 33 0.09 -5.05 -1.58
C ASP A 33 1.24 -4.15 -1.10
N ILE A 34 2.10 -3.69 -2.01
CA ILE A 34 3.15 -2.70 -1.73
C ILE A 34 2.52 -1.39 -1.23
N ALA A 35 1.45 -0.91 -1.88
CA ALA A 35 0.73 0.29 -1.44
C ALA A 35 0.12 0.12 -0.04
N CYS A 36 -0.46 -1.04 0.27
CA CYS A 36 -0.97 -1.35 1.60
C CYS A 36 0.17 -1.41 2.64
N LYS A 37 1.34 -1.93 2.26
CA LYS A 37 2.53 -1.91 3.11
C LYS A 37 3.01 -0.48 3.38
N ALA A 38 3.07 0.36 2.35
CA ALA A 38 3.41 1.77 2.48
C ALA A 38 2.44 2.50 3.42
N TRP A 39 1.13 2.27 3.24
CA TRP A 39 0.09 2.81 4.10
C TRP A 39 0.32 2.44 5.56
N ASN A 40 0.51 1.14 5.84
CA ASN A 40 0.69 0.63 7.19
C ASN A 40 2.00 1.09 7.82
N LEU A 41 3.07 1.26 7.05
CA LEU A 41 4.32 1.83 7.55
C LEU A 41 4.16 3.32 7.90
N SER A 42 3.42 4.08 7.09
CA SER A 42 3.27 5.53 7.27
C SER A 42 2.57 5.92 8.57
N ILE A 43 1.68 5.07 9.09
CA ILE A 43 0.93 5.30 10.34
C ILE A 43 1.70 4.94 11.61
N LEU A 44 2.83 4.24 11.49
CA LEU A 44 3.62 3.82 12.65
C LEU A 44 4.39 5.00 13.27
N PRO A 45 4.60 4.98 14.60
CA PRO A 45 5.55 5.88 15.25
C PRO A 45 6.95 5.74 14.62
N LYS A 46 7.70 6.84 14.51
CA LYS A 46 8.99 6.91 13.80
C LYS A 46 9.97 5.78 14.18
N SER A 47 10.07 5.43 15.47
CA SER A 47 10.94 4.35 15.94
C SER A 47 10.53 2.97 15.43
N LYS A 48 9.23 2.65 15.45
CA LYS A 48 8.68 1.40 14.92
C LYS A 48 8.73 1.37 13.39
N ARG A 49 8.39 2.49 12.75
CA ARG A 49 8.39 2.64 11.29
C ARG A 49 9.75 2.28 10.68
N ASN A 50 10.84 2.83 11.21
CA ASN A 50 12.18 2.54 10.68
C ASN A 50 12.54 1.05 10.77
N LYS A 51 12.17 0.40 11.87
CA LYS A 51 12.40 -1.03 12.06
C LYS A 51 11.61 -1.88 11.06
N GLU A 52 10.30 -1.64 10.95
CA GLU A 52 9.42 -2.40 10.05
C GLU A 52 9.72 -2.13 8.57
N TYR A 53 10.14 -0.91 8.25
CA TYR A 53 10.59 -0.52 6.91
C TYR A 53 11.84 -1.31 6.51
N ASN A 54 12.87 -1.34 7.36
CA ASN A 54 14.09 -2.09 7.07
C ASN A 54 13.83 -3.60 6.98
N LYS A 55 12.99 -4.14 7.89
CA LYS A 55 12.58 -5.54 7.85
C LYS A 55 11.94 -5.91 6.52
N TYR A 56 11.03 -5.06 6.03
CA TYR A 56 10.39 -5.28 4.74
C TYR A 56 11.38 -5.25 3.57
N LEU A 57 12.31 -4.28 3.55
CA LEU A 57 13.34 -4.25 2.51
C LEU A 57 14.27 -5.46 2.56
N ASP A 58 14.59 -5.96 3.74
CA ASP A 58 15.40 -7.18 3.89
C ASP A 58 14.66 -8.42 3.40
N GLU A 59 13.35 -8.53 3.65
CA GLU A 59 12.49 -9.58 3.10
C GLU A 59 12.45 -9.51 1.56
N MET A 60 12.29 -8.32 0.99
CA MET A 60 12.25 -8.12 -0.46
C MET A 60 13.59 -8.42 -1.14
N ARG A 61 14.73 -8.17 -0.48
CA ARG A 61 16.06 -8.55 -0.97
C ARG A 61 16.27 -10.06 -1.08
N LEU A 62 15.51 -10.86 -0.33
CA LEU A 62 15.57 -12.33 -0.46
C LEU A 62 14.84 -12.82 -1.72
N LEU A 63 13.92 -12.00 -2.26
CA LEU A 63 13.10 -12.34 -3.42
C LEU A 63 13.59 -11.65 -4.70
N ILE A 64 14.15 -10.45 -4.57
CA ILE A 64 14.59 -9.59 -5.67
C ILE A 64 16.12 -9.63 -5.74
N ASN A 65 16.65 -10.32 -6.74
CA ASN A 65 18.11 -10.41 -6.98
C ASN A 65 18.68 -9.19 -7.73
N ASP A 66 17.81 -8.30 -8.24
CA ASP A 66 18.21 -7.12 -9.01
C ASP A 66 18.32 -5.88 -8.10
N LYS A 67 19.48 -5.24 -8.13
CA LYS A 67 19.77 -4.05 -7.30
C LYS A 67 19.04 -2.80 -7.77
N GLU A 68 18.78 -2.65 -9.07
CA GLU A 68 18.04 -1.51 -9.61
C GLU A 68 16.56 -1.63 -9.24
N VAL A 69 15.99 -2.83 -9.36
CA VAL A 69 14.61 -3.09 -8.93
C VAL A 69 14.45 -2.82 -7.42
N MET A 70 15.41 -3.24 -6.60
CA MET A 70 15.43 -2.91 -5.17
C MET A 70 15.50 -1.40 -4.89
N LYS A 71 16.17 -0.63 -5.75
CA LYS A 71 16.25 0.82 -5.64
C LYS A 71 14.90 1.46 -5.97
N TRP A 72 14.25 1.04 -7.06
CA TRP A 72 12.92 1.54 -7.45
C TRP A 72 11.87 1.21 -6.40
N LEU A 73 11.83 -0.03 -5.89
CA LEU A 73 10.93 -0.40 -4.80
C LEU A 73 11.09 0.52 -3.58
N LYS A 74 12.33 0.91 -3.25
CA LYS A 74 12.59 1.84 -2.16
C LYS A 74 12.03 3.24 -2.46
N GLU A 75 12.18 3.72 -3.68
CA GLU A 75 11.67 5.02 -4.13
C GLU A 75 10.14 5.03 -4.11
N ASP A 76 9.51 4.01 -4.70
CA ASP A 76 8.05 3.84 -4.75
C ASP A 76 7.45 3.74 -3.35
N LEU A 77 8.03 2.91 -2.48
CA LEU A 77 7.56 2.74 -1.11
C LEU A 77 7.59 4.06 -0.33
N ASN A 78 8.65 4.86 -0.48
CA ASN A 78 8.74 6.18 0.17
C ASN A 78 7.74 7.18 -0.43
N GLY A 79 7.58 7.18 -1.75
CA GLY A 79 6.61 8.03 -2.44
C GLY A 79 5.18 7.75 -1.98
N LEU A 80 4.79 6.48 -1.90
CA LEU A 80 3.47 6.04 -1.42
C LEU A 80 3.26 6.39 0.06
N MET A 81 4.28 6.23 0.91
CA MET A 81 4.21 6.64 2.31
C MET A 81 3.98 8.15 2.46
N GLN A 82 4.66 8.96 1.63
CA GLN A 82 4.50 10.41 1.62
C GLN A 82 3.10 10.80 1.13
N ALA A 83 2.66 10.26 -0.02
CA ALA A 83 1.34 10.52 -0.59
C ALA A 83 0.22 10.18 0.39
N LYS A 84 0.32 9.05 1.12
CA LYS A 84 -0.60 8.71 2.21
C LYS A 84 -0.66 9.83 3.24
N VAL A 85 0.48 10.26 3.80
CA VAL A 85 0.53 11.27 4.87
C VAL A 85 -0.04 12.61 4.41
N GLU A 86 0.17 12.99 3.15
CA GLU A 86 -0.34 14.22 2.56
C GLU A 86 -1.86 14.17 2.34
N LEU A 87 -2.38 13.09 1.77
CA LEU A 87 -3.81 12.96 1.44
C LEU A 87 -4.68 12.58 2.65
N TYR A 88 -4.14 11.77 3.56
CA TYR A 88 -4.87 11.18 4.70
C TYR A 88 -4.04 11.23 6.00
N PRO A 89 -3.72 12.43 6.51
CA PRO A 89 -2.89 12.59 7.71
C PRO A 89 -3.54 12.02 8.97
N ASN A 90 -4.87 12.09 9.07
CA ASN A 90 -5.61 11.70 10.27
C ASN A 90 -6.10 10.24 10.25
N GLU A 91 -5.97 9.53 9.13
CA GLU A 91 -6.37 8.14 9.04
C GLU A 91 -5.24 7.24 9.53
N ILE A 92 -5.39 6.72 10.74
CA ILE A 92 -4.36 5.91 11.41
C ILE A 92 -4.72 4.42 11.44
N ARG A 93 -5.85 4.01 10.85
CA ARG A 93 -6.23 2.60 10.80
C ARG A 93 -5.34 1.85 9.79
N PRO A 94 -4.80 0.67 10.15
CA PRO A 94 -4.06 -0.17 9.21
C PRO A 94 -5.03 -0.85 8.22
N ILE A 95 -4.60 -1.01 6.98
CA ILE A 95 -5.27 -1.86 5.99
C ILE A 95 -4.88 -3.31 6.29
N VAL A 96 -5.88 -4.17 6.49
CA VAL A 96 -5.67 -5.60 6.84
C VAL A 96 -5.99 -6.55 5.70
N SER A 97 -6.74 -6.08 4.71
CA SER A 97 -6.99 -6.82 3.48
C SER A 97 -7.22 -5.84 2.34
N ALA A 98 -6.68 -6.17 1.18
CA ALA A 98 -6.98 -5.50 -0.08
C ALA A 98 -6.89 -6.52 -1.21
N HIS A 99 -7.87 -6.51 -2.10
CA HIS A 99 -7.91 -7.42 -3.24
C HIS A 99 -8.32 -6.65 -4.48
N LEU A 100 -7.62 -6.93 -5.55
CA LEU A 100 -7.93 -6.51 -6.89
C LEU A 100 -8.67 -7.65 -7.59
N LYS A 101 -9.71 -7.30 -8.35
CA LYS A 101 -10.42 -8.23 -9.21
C LYS A 101 -10.63 -7.60 -10.57
N ASN A 102 -10.22 -8.28 -11.64
CA ASN A 102 -10.57 -7.88 -12.99
C ASN A 102 -12.08 -8.09 -13.23
N ILE A 103 -12.74 -7.06 -13.75
CA ILE A 103 -14.16 -7.11 -14.11
C ILE A 103 -14.32 -7.18 -15.62
N GLU A 104 -13.54 -6.39 -16.36
CA GLU A 104 -13.51 -6.36 -17.83
C GLU A 104 -12.07 -6.18 -18.34
N THR A 105 -11.89 -6.16 -19.66
CA THR A 105 -10.61 -5.76 -20.27
C THR A 105 -10.24 -4.36 -19.77
N ASP A 106 -9.07 -4.25 -19.13
CA ASP A 106 -8.52 -3.02 -18.56
C ASP A 106 -9.36 -2.34 -17.47
N GLN A 107 -10.30 -3.07 -16.86
CA GLN A 107 -11.05 -2.58 -15.70
C GLN A 107 -10.89 -3.52 -14.50
N TYR A 108 -10.55 -2.94 -13.37
CA TYR A 108 -10.42 -3.66 -12.11
C TYR A 108 -11.20 -2.95 -10.99
N GLU A 109 -11.70 -3.75 -10.06
CA GLU A 109 -12.25 -3.27 -8.79
C GLU A 109 -11.27 -3.56 -7.67
N VAL A 110 -11.08 -2.57 -6.80
CA VAL A 110 -10.33 -2.73 -5.56
C VAL A 110 -11.31 -2.80 -4.39
N THR A 111 -11.19 -3.87 -3.61
CA THR A 111 -11.83 -4.00 -2.30
C THR A 111 -10.76 -3.88 -1.23
N ALA A 112 -11.03 -3.16 -0.14
CA ALA A 112 -10.08 -3.02 0.95
C ALA A 112 -10.80 -2.83 2.29
N SER A 113 -10.19 -3.30 3.38
CA SER A 113 -10.72 -3.18 4.74
C SER A 113 -9.66 -2.69 5.71
N PHE A 114 -10.07 -1.80 6.61
CA PHE A 114 -9.28 -1.45 7.79
C PHE A 114 -9.44 -2.48 8.90
N ALA A 115 -8.44 -2.56 9.79
CA ALA A 115 -8.62 -3.24 11.07
C ALA A 115 -9.81 -2.63 11.82
N ARG A 116 -10.65 -3.48 12.43
CA ARG A 116 -11.71 -3.01 13.33
C ARG A 116 -11.09 -2.33 14.55
N GLN A 117 -11.71 -1.23 14.99
CA GLN A 117 -11.35 -0.64 16.29
C GLN A 117 -11.58 -1.68 17.39
N GLY A 118 -10.51 -2.08 18.08
CA GLY A 118 -10.52 -3.08 19.15
C GLY A 118 -9.65 -4.33 18.95
N GLN A 119 -8.98 -4.50 17.81
CA GLN A 119 -8.09 -5.66 17.54
C GLN A 119 -6.59 -5.39 17.69
N LEU A 120 -6.18 -4.22 18.17
CA LEU A 120 -4.78 -3.95 18.50
C LEU A 120 -4.56 -4.33 19.97
N HIS A 121 -4.22 -5.60 20.22
CA HIS A 121 -3.71 -6.10 21.50
C HIS A 121 -2.19 -6.21 21.45
#